data_AF-H2Z943-F1
#
_entry.id   AF-H2Z943-F1
#
_cell.length_a   1.000
_cell.length_b   1.000
_cell.length_c   1.000
_cell.angle_alpha   90.00
_cell.angle_beta   90.00
_cell.angle_gamma   90.00
#
_symmetry.space_group_name_H-M   'P 1'
#
loop_
_entity.id
_entity.type
_entity.pdbx_description
1 polymer ?
#
loop_
_entity_poly.entity_id
_entity_poly.type
_entity_poly.pdbx_seq_one_letter_code
_entity_poly.pdbx_strand_id
1 'polypeptide(L)'
;NSWSKIRMVIWSPFMQSFKKKYPWVQLAGHAGKILIVYKSYFVCDLSILTVLASNVIAGESIKHSFFFQHPGNFQPGEEGCILKRYVEREANCLKGLAADMTLRNFAPRFHGIVDNNGEKYTQMEDLLLPFDSPSLMDCKMGIRYVAVLTKAKVKPQLRHDMYVKMTEISPDEPTKEERAQNAVTPRYMQWREQVSSTSNLGFRIEGIKKGDKDPSKDYKLTKTKEQVVSAFKYFINNNVDVLEKYIERLIDMRVALEGSTFFHQHEVIGSSLLFVHDSTGLAKVWMIDFGKTSRLPDGQTLDHRSEWKEGNREDGYLFGMDNMINIMHEI
;
A
#
# COMPACT_ATOMS: atom_id res chain seq x y z
N ASN A 1 23.28 14.43 57.06
CA ASN A 1 24.02 13.21 56.64
C ASN A 1 23.48 12.04 57.44
N SER A 2 23.06 10.91 56.88
CA SER A 2 22.90 10.55 55.46
C SER A 2 21.68 9.64 55.28
N TRP A 3 20.82 9.92 54.29
CA TRP A 3 19.73 9.04 53.85
C TRP A 3 19.99 8.56 52.42
N SER A 4 21.04 7.74 52.26
CA SER A 4 21.41 7.14 50.98
C SER A 4 20.42 6.04 50.59
N LYS A 5 19.43 6.38 49.75
CA LYS A 5 18.46 5.43 49.18
C LYS A 5 19.17 4.33 48.39
N ILE A 6 19.05 3.08 48.83
CA ILE A 6 19.43 1.92 48.01
C ILE A 6 18.38 1.77 46.90
N ARG A 7 18.71 2.20 45.68
CA ARG A 7 17.95 1.85 44.48
C ARG A 7 18.36 0.45 44.03
N MET A 8 17.63 -0.58 44.47
CA MET A 8 17.71 -1.88 43.81
C MET A 8 17.10 -1.77 42.41
N VAL A 9 17.91 -2.05 41.38
CA VAL A 9 17.44 -2.16 40.00
C VAL A 9 16.94 -3.59 39.80
N ILE A 10 15.63 -3.78 39.83
CA ILE A 10 15.01 -5.08 39.57
C ILE A 10 15.03 -5.33 38.06
N TRP A 11 16.02 -6.07 37.58
CA TRP A 11 15.98 -6.69 36.26
C TRP A 11 15.05 -7.91 36.30
N SER A 12 14.11 -8.00 35.36
CA SER A 12 13.39 -9.26 35.12
C SER A 12 14.30 -10.22 34.34
N PRO A 13 14.50 -11.47 34.79
CA PRO A 13 15.27 -12.46 34.04
C PRO A 13 14.46 -13.13 32.91
N PHE A 14 13.18 -12.78 32.73
CA PHE A 14 12.30 -13.41 31.74
C PHE A 14 12.05 -12.50 30.54
N MET A 15 12.54 -12.91 29.35
CA MET A 15 12.03 -12.40 28.08
C MET A 15 10.67 -13.03 27.78
N GLN A 16 9.60 -12.23 27.84
CA GLN A 16 8.26 -12.63 27.45
C GLN A 16 7.97 -12.14 26.01
N SER A 17 7.79 -13.08 25.07
CA SER A 17 7.49 -12.76 23.68
C SER A 17 5.99 -12.49 23.48
N PHE A 18 5.64 -11.25 23.12
CA PHE A 18 4.26 -10.82 22.90
C PHE A 18 3.93 -10.77 21.41
N LYS A 19 3.06 -11.68 20.94
CA LYS A 19 2.59 -11.68 19.54
C LYS A 19 1.59 -10.53 19.33
N LYS A 20 2.04 -9.47 18.65
CA LYS A 20 1.24 -8.36 18.10
C LYS A 20 0.06 -8.94 17.28
N LYS A 21 -1.15 -8.36 17.34
CA LYS A 21 -2.36 -8.81 16.59
C LYS A 21 -3.10 -7.62 15.98
N TYR A 22 -3.72 -7.81 14.81
CA TYR A 22 -4.00 -6.75 13.82
C TYR A 22 -5.45 -6.71 13.28
N PRO A 23 -6.01 -5.51 12.98
CA PRO A 23 -7.24 -5.33 12.20
C PRO A 23 -6.98 -4.97 10.72
N TRP A 24 -7.70 -5.61 9.80
CA TRP A 24 -7.59 -5.39 8.34
C TRP A 24 -7.92 -3.97 7.89
N VAL A 25 -7.20 -3.44 6.89
CA VAL A 25 -7.47 -2.12 6.30
C VAL A 25 -7.24 -2.13 4.80
N GLN A 26 -8.31 -1.97 4.02
CA GLN A 26 -8.22 -1.94 2.57
C GLN A 26 -8.18 -0.50 2.02
N LEU A 27 -7.02 -0.04 1.52
CA LEU A 27 -6.92 1.27 0.84
C LEU A 27 -7.46 1.24 -0.60
N ALA A 28 -7.18 0.19 -1.38
CA ALA A 28 -7.49 0.14 -2.81
C ALA A 28 -8.21 -1.15 -3.27
N GLY A 29 -8.74 -1.13 -4.50
CA GLY A 29 -9.23 -2.32 -5.22
C GLY A 29 -10.53 -2.95 -4.73
N HIS A 30 -10.83 -4.15 -5.24
CA HIS A 30 -11.86 -5.05 -4.72
C HIS A 30 -11.22 -6.08 -3.77
N ALA A 31 -11.93 -6.42 -2.69
CA ALA A 31 -11.63 -7.49 -1.72
C ALA A 31 -10.13 -7.74 -1.41
N GLY A 32 -9.58 -6.94 -0.49
CA GLY A 32 -8.29 -7.20 0.15
C GLY A 32 -7.07 -6.55 -0.51
N LYS A 33 -6.55 -5.49 0.14
CA LYS A 33 -5.22 -4.93 -0.10
C LYS A 33 -4.70 -4.19 1.12
N ILE A 34 -3.54 -4.65 1.60
CA ILE A 34 -2.85 -4.23 2.84
C ILE A 34 -3.47 -4.89 4.10
N LEU A 35 -2.60 -5.55 4.85
CA LEU A 35 -2.79 -5.87 6.26
C LEU A 35 -2.07 -4.77 7.04
N ILE A 36 -2.76 -4.05 7.93
CA ILE A 36 -2.13 -3.11 8.86
C ILE A 36 -2.34 -3.61 10.27
N VAL A 37 -1.38 -3.34 11.13
CA VAL A 37 -1.10 -4.16 12.31
C VAL A 37 -0.97 -3.18 13.50
N TYR A 38 -2.11 -2.52 13.78
CA TYR A 38 -2.30 -1.53 14.83
C TYR A 38 -2.24 -2.15 16.24
N LYS A 39 -1.94 -1.30 17.24
CA LYS A 39 -1.63 -1.67 18.62
C LYS A 39 -2.58 -0.98 19.58
N SER A 40 -2.78 -1.54 20.77
CA SER A 40 -3.33 -0.82 21.91
C SER A 40 -2.44 -1.07 23.12
N TYR A 41 -2.15 -0.01 23.87
CA TYR A 41 -1.35 -0.07 25.08
C TYR A 41 -2.25 -0.15 26.30
N PHE A 42 -1.97 -1.10 27.20
CA PHE A 42 -2.38 -0.99 28.59
C PHE A 42 -1.15 -1.24 29.46
N VAL A 43 -0.69 -0.19 30.15
CA VAL A 43 0.32 -0.30 31.20
C VAL A 43 -0.42 -0.44 32.52
N CYS A 44 -0.75 -1.67 32.88
CA CYS A 44 -1.14 -1.99 34.24
C CYS A 44 0.13 -2.10 35.08
N ASP A 45 0.40 -1.08 35.91
CA ASP A 45 1.43 -1.18 36.94
C ASP A 45 1.07 -2.30 37.93
N LEU A 46 2.02 -3.20 38.20
CA LEU A 46 1.80 -4.38 39.03
C LEU A 46 1.58 -4.02 40.51
N SER A 47 1.79 -2.76 40.89
CA SER A 47 1.55 -2.21 42.23
C SER A 47 0.07 -2.17 42.65
N ILE A 48 -0.88 -2.21 41.70
CA ILE A 48 -2.33 -2.04 41.97
C ILE A 48 -3.06 -3.39 42.16
N LEU A 49 -2.43 -4.53 41.82
CA LEU A 49 -3.11 -5.82 41.68
C LEU A 49 -3.52 -6.51 43.00
N THR A 50 -3.33 -5.87 44.16
CA THR A 50 -3.51 -6.47 45.50
C THR A 50 -4.82 -6.08 46.20
N VAL A 51 -5.63 -5.18 45.64
CA VAL A 51 -6.78 -4.57 46.36
C VAL A 51 -8.16 -4.91 45.76
N LEU A 52 -8.24 -5.33 44.49
CA LEU A 52 -9.51 -5.66 43.81
C LEU A 52 -9.69 -7.17 43.55
N ALA A 53 -9.05 -8.02 44.35
CA ALA A 53 -9.26 -9.48 44.33
C ALA A 53 -10.52 -9.92 45.12
N SER A 54 -11.62 -9.16 45.02
CA SER A 54 -12.93 -9.52 45.61
C SER A 54 -14.06 -8.67 45.00
N ASN A 55 -15.09 -9.37 44.50
CA ASN A 55 -16.36 -8.87 43.97
C ASN A 55 -16.33 -8.14 42.60
N VAL A 56 -17.50 -8.07 41.96
CA VAL A 56 -17.74 -7.70 40.53
C VAL A 56 -17.14 -8.75 39.55
N ILE A 57 -17.76 -9.91 39.35
CA ILE A 57 -19.02 -10.19 38.59
C ILE A 57 -18.82 -10.08 37.06
N ALA A 58 -19.19 -11.18 36.37
CA ALA A 58 -19.49 -11.27 34.94
C ALA A 58 -18.51 -10.55 33.99
N GLY A 59 -17.31 -11.10 33.84
CA GLY A 59 -16.59 -11.00 32.58
C GLY A 59 -17.36 -11.77 31.50
N GLU A 60 -18.31 -11.11 30.83
CA GLU A 60 -19.03 -11.71 29.70
C GLU A 60 -18.03 -12.22 28.67
N SER A 61 -18.19 -13.47 28.25
CA SER A 61 -17.49 -13.96 27.07
C SER A 61 -18.14 -13.31 25.85
N ILE A 62 -17.72 -12.08 25.54
CA ILE A 62 -18.11 -11.35 24.34
C ILE A 62 -17.50 -12.08 23.14
N LYS A 63 -18.19 -13.16 22.77
CA LYS A 63 -18.11 -13.84 21.49
C LYS A 63 -18.65 -12.88 20.44
N HIS A 64 -17.85 -11.86 20.11
CA HIS A 64 -17.93 -11.21 18.82
C HIS A 64 -17.47 -12.20 17.75
N SER A 65 -18.33 -13.20 17.52
CA SER A 65 -18.36 -14.10 16.37
C SER A 65 -18.76 -13.28 15.14
N PHE A 66 -18.01 -12.21 14.84
CA PHE A 66 -18.20 -11.43 13.65
C PHE A 66 -17.92 -12.34 12.46
N PHE A 67 -18.98 -12.61 11.70
CA PHE A 67 -18.93 -13.31 10.43
C PHE A 67 -18.07 -12.52 9.43
N PHE A 68 -16.76 -12.73 9.49
CA PHE A 68 -15.88 -12.37 8.39
C PHE A 68 -16.17 -13.31 7.22
N GLN A 69 -17.06 -12.86 6.33
CA GLN A 69 -17.16 -13.41 4.98
C GLN A 69 -15.75 -13.49 4.37
N HIS A 70 -15.45 -14.64 3.75
CA HIS A 70 -14.13 -15.14 3.36
C HIS A 70 -13.01 -14.08 3.19
N PRO A 71 -11.92 -14.14 3.99
CA PRO A 71 -10.93 -13.06 4.07
C PRO A 71 -10.19 -12.86 2.73
N GLY A 72 -10.27 -11.65 2.20
CA GLY A 72 -9.77 -11.31 0.87
C GLY A 72 -8.25 -11.17 0.79
N ASN A 73 -7.61 -12.02 -0.02
CA ASN A 73 -6.28 -11.87 -0.63
C ASN A 73 -5.05 -11.70 0.29
N PHE A 74 -5.20 -11.54 1.60
CA PHE A 74 -4.10 -11.47 2.57
C PHE A 74 -4.42 -12.29 3.83
N GLN A 75 -3.39 -12.82 4.48
CA GLN A 75 -3.45 -13.55 5.76
C GLN A 75 -2.24 -13.14 6.63
N PRO A 76 -2.30 -13.29 7.98
CA PRO A 76 -1.11 -13.13 8.82
C PRO A 76 -0.09 -14.23 8.52
N GLY A 77 1.20 -13.89 8.51
CA GLY A 77 2.28 -14.86 8.34
C GLY A 77 2.98 -15.23 9.64
N GLU A 78 4.22 -15.68 9.52
CA GLU A 78 5.17 -15.79 10.63
C GLU A 78 5.57 -14.40 11.17
N GLU A 79 6.43 -14.36 12.19
CA GLU A 79 6.83 -13.09 12.82
C GLU A 79 7.50 -12.13 11.82
N GLY A 80 6.98 -10.91 11.74
CA GLY A 80 7.39 -9.90 10.76
C GLY A 80 7.03 -10.21 9.30
N CYS A 81 6.15 -11.19 9.04
CA CYS A 81 5.71 -11.56 7.70
C CYS A 81 4.18 -11.41 7.53
N ILE A 82 3.78 -11.05 6.31
CA ILE A 82 2.39 -11.15 5.83
C ILE A 82 2.32 -12.14 4.66
N LEU A 83 1.18 -12.83 4.56
CA LEU A 83 0.85 -13.69 3.43
C LEU A 83 -0.04 -12.90 2.47
N LYS A 84 0.28 -12.95 1.17
CA LYS A 84 -0.55 -12.44 0.08
C LYS A 84 -0.91 -13.60 -0.85
N ARG A 85 -2.19 -13.77 -1.21
CA ARG A 85 -2.64 -14.88 -2.07
C ARG A 85 -1.81 -14.92 -3.35
N TYR A 86 -1.29 -16.09 -3.68
CA TYR A 86 -0.25 -16.27 -4.68
C TYR A 86 -0.69 -15.78 -6.07
N VAL A 87 0.15 -14.93 -6.65
CA VAL A 87 0.11 -14.54 -8.05
C VAL A 87 1.53 -14.72 -8.57
N GLU A 88 1.73 -15.68 -9.48
CA GLU A 88 3.06 -16.04 -10.03
C GLU A 88 3.86 -14.82 -10.49
N ARG A 89 3.21 -13.91 -11.23
CA ARG A 89 3.82 -12.66 -11.71
C ARG A 89 4.34 -11.78 -10.57
N GLU A 90 3.59 -11.68 -9.47
CA GLU A 90 4.00 -10.88 -8.29
C GLU A 90 5.12 -11.57 -7.51
N ALA A 91 5.03 -12.89 -7.32
CA ALA A 91 6.07 -13.67 -6.66
C ALA A 91 7.40 -13.60 -7.42
N ASN A 92 7.37 -13.73 -8.76
CA ASN A 92 8.54 -13.59 -9.61
C ASN A 92 9.11 -12.17 -9.61
N CYS A 93 8.26 -11.14 -9.58
CA CYS A 93 8.72 -9.75 -9.46
C CYS A 93 9.38 -9.48 -8.09
N LEU A 94 8.75 -9.89 -6.99
CA LEU A 94 9.30 -9.77 -5.64
C LEU A 94 10.62 -10.54 -5.48
N LYS A 95 10.73 -11.74 -6.06
CA LYS A 95 11.98 -12.51 -6.10
C LYS A 95 13.08 -11.81 -6.91
N GLY A 96 12.72 -11.17 -8.03
CA GLY A 96 13.64 -10.37 -8.84
C GLY A 96 14.14 -9.13 -8.10
N LEU A 97 13.24 -8.37 -7.49
CA LEU A 97 13.55 -7.20 -6.67
C LEU A 97 14.41 -7.55 -5.45
N ALA A 98 14.20 -8.72 -4.83
CA ALA A 98 15.04 -9.19 -3.72
C ALA A 98 16.46 -9.59 -4.16
N ALA A 99 16.66 -9.95 -5.44
CA ALA A 99 17.97 -10.24 -6.03
C ALA A 99 18.66 -8.98 -6.59
N ASP A 100 17.91 -7.96 -6.99
CA ASP A 100 18.45 -6.67 -7.42
C ASP A 100 19.08 -5.93 -6.22
N MET A 101 20.38 -5.65 -6.32
CA MET A 101 21.15 -5.07 -5.22
C MET A 101 20.78 -3.60 -4.92
N THR A 102 20.23 -2.86 -5.89
CA THR A 102 19.79 -1.47 -5.71
C THR A 102 18.35 -1.43 -5.18
N LEU A 103 17.45 -2.27 -5.70
CA LEU A 103 16.01 -2.20 -5.37
C LEU A 103 15.53 -3.04 -4.19
N ARG A 104 16.29 -4.04 -3.74
CA ARG A 104 15.90 -4.90 -2.59
C ARG A 104 15.54 -4.18 -1.29
N ASN A 105 15.96 -2.93 -1.12
CA ASN A 105 15.66 -2.08 0.05
C ASN A 105 14.43 -1.17 -0.15
N PHE A 106 13.80 -1.20 -1.34
CA PHE A 106 12.67 -0.34 -1.73
C PHE A 106 11.37 -1.10 -1.98
N ALA A 107 11.34 -2.42 -1.82
CA ALA A 107 10.14 -3.27 -1.88
C ALA A 107 10.08 -4.20 -0.64
N PRO A 108 8.94 -4.82 -0.31
CA PRO A 108 8.88 -5.86 0.73
C PRO A 108 9.82 -7.01 0.40
N ARG A 109 10.63 -7.47 1.37
CA ARG A 109 11.45 -8.69 1.18
C ARG A 109 10.57 -9.88 0.82
N PHE A 110 10.98 -10.65 -0.18
CA PHE A 110 10.38 -11.94 -0.51
C PHE A 110 10.90 -13.02 0.43
N HIS A 111 10.02 -13.69 1.17
CA HIS A 111 10.38 -14.78 2.10
C HIS A 111 10.07 -16.17 1.52
N GLY A 112 9.13 -16.29 0.58
CA GLY A 112 8.88 -17.55 -0.12
C GLY A 112 7.47 -17.70 -0.68
N ILE A 113 7.13 -18.93 -1.04
CA ILE A 113 5.75 -19.35 -1.33
C ILE A 113 5.40 -20.44 -0.31
N VAL A 114 4.31 -20.27 0.41
CA VAL A 114 3.76 -21.24 1.36
C VAL A 114 2.40 -21.75 0.89
N ASP A 115 2.00 -22.91 1.39
CA ASP A 115 0.64 -23.42 1.26
C ASP A 115 -0.07 -23.28 2.61
N ASN A 116 -1.31 -22.80 2.61
CA ASN A 116 -2.16 -22.74 3.79
C ASN A 116 -3.56 -23.24 3.43
N ASN A 117 -3.93 -24.39 4.00
CA ASN A 117 -5.22 -25.07 3.75
C ASN A 117 -5.52 -25.37 2.26
N GLY A 118 -4.48 -25.59 1.42
CA GLY A 118 -4.62 -25.87 -0.01
C GLY A 118 -4.65 -24.63 -0.90
N GLU A 119 -4.59 -23.42 -0.31
CA GLU A 119 -4.36 -22.18 -1.05
C GLU A 119 -2.89 -21.75 -0.94
N LYS A 120 -2.29 -21.34 -2.06
CA LYS A 120 -0.91 -20.84 -2.09
C LYS A 120 -0.85 -19.34 -1.76
N TYR A 121 0.16 -18.97 -0.99
CA TYR A 121 0.45 -17.59 -0.60
C TYR A 121 1.92 -17.25 -0.83
N THR A 122 2.18 -16.04 -1.33
CA THR A 122 3.49 -15.40 -1.25
C THR A 122 3.69 -14.89 0.18
N GLN A 123 4.74 -15.35 0.86
CA GLN A 123 5.17 -14.79 2.15
C GLN A 123 6.15 -13.65 1.90
N MET A 124 5.90 -12.49 2.50
CA MET A 124 6.71 -11.29 2.34
C MET A 124 6.70 -10.42 3.60
N GLU A 125 7.63 -9.48 3.68
CA GLU A 125 7.86 -8.60 4.85
C GLU A 125 6.62 -7.77 5.24
N ASP A 126 6.32 -7.74 6.55
CA ASP A 126 5.40 -6.77 7.15
C ASP A 126 6.08 -5.40 7.23
N LEU A 127 5.89 -4.58 6.18
CA LEU A 127 6.38 -3.20 6.12
C LEU A 127 5.96 -2.34 7.32
N LEU A 128 4.89 -2.72 8.03
CA LEU A 128 4.20 -1.92 9.04
C LEU A 128 4.52 -2.38 10.47
N LEU A 129 5.25 -3.50 10.62
CA LEU A 129 5.81 -3.98 11.90
C LEU A 129 6.52 -2.88 12.70
N PRO A 130 7.41 -2.03 12.11
CA PRO A 130 8.25 -1.10 12.87
C PRO A 130 7.52 0.14 13.40
N PHE A 131 6.29 0.41 12.95
CA PHE A 131 5.56 1.64 13.26
C PHE A 131 4.57 1.46 14.41
N ASP A 132 4.19 2.58 15.02
CA ASP A 132 3.17 2.64 16.05
C ASP A 132 2.00 3.54 15.63
N SER A 133 0.80 2.95 15.50
CA SER A 133 -0.37 3.55 14.84
C SER A 133 -0.06 4.34 13.54
N PRO A 134 0.51 3.71 12.50
CA PRO A 134 0.92 4.38 11.28
C PRO A 134 -0.24 5.03 10.49
N SER A 135 0.08 6.15 9.85
CA SER A 135 -0.68 6.76 8.77
C SER A 135 -0.15 6.28 7.43
N LEU A 136 -1.04 5.84 6.53
CA LEU A 136 -0.69 5.30 5.20
C LEU A 136 -1.26 6.14 4.06
N MET A 137 -0.57 6.16 2.92
CA MET A 137 -1.09 6.60 1.62
C MET A 137 -0.66 5.64 0.51
N ASP A 138 -1.61 5.20 -0.32
CA ASP A 138 -1.37 4.41 -1.54
C ASP A 138 -1.37 5.34 -2.77
N CYS A 139 -0.20 5.52 -3.38
CA CYS A 139 -0.02 6.26 -4.63
C CYS A 139 0.21 5.29 -5.79
N LYS A 140 -0.78 5.07 -6.65
CA LYS A 140 -0.63 4.26 -7.88
C LYS A 140 0.26 5.00 -8.87
N MET A 141 1.29 4.32 -9.38
CA MET A 141 2.31 4.91 -10.27
C MET A 141 2.07 4.58 -11.75
N GLY A 142 2.67 5.40 -12.60
CA GLY A 142 2.62 5.32 -14.05
C GLY A 142 1.45 6.08 -14.67
N ILE A 143 1.60 6.49 -15.93
CA ILE A 143 0.55 7.11 -16.76
C ILE A 143 -0.50 6.11 -17.25
N ARG A 144 -0.32 4.80 -16.97
CA ARG A 144 -1.13 3.70 -17.52
C ARG A 144 -1.47 2.62 -16.48
N TYR A 145 -2.68 2.08 -16.58
CA TYR A 145 -3.15 0.92 -15.81
C TYR A 145 -3.38 -0.34 -16.68
N VAL A 146 -3.37 -0.20 -18.01
CA VAL A 146 -3.60 -1.29 -18.98
C VAL A 146 -2.34 -1.53 -19.83
N ALA A 147 -1.63 -2.63 -19.53
CA ALA A 147 -0.40 -3.01 -20.24
C ALA A 147 -0.60 -3.24 -21.75
N VAL A 148 -1.79 -3.66 -22.19
CA VAL A 148 -2.08 -3.96 -23.60
C VAL A 148 -3.53 -3.60 -23.96
N LEU A 149 -3.75 -2.54 -24.74
CA LEU A 149 -5.09 -2.17 -25.24
C LEU A 149 -5.67 -3.22 -26.20
N THR A 150 -4.83 -3.91 -26.98
CA THR A 150 -5.30 -4.87 -28.01
C THR A 150 -6.12 -6.03 -27.41
N LYS A 151 -5.84 -6.47 -26.18
CA LYS A 151 -6.66 -7.50 -25.50
C LYS A 151 -8.08 -7.03 -25.19
N ALA A 152 -8.30 -5.73 -24.97
CA ALA A 152 -9.64 -5.15 -24.84
C ALA A 152 -10.32 -4.98 -26.21
N LYS A 153 -9.56 -4.61 -27.25
CA LYS A 153 -10.06 -4.45 -28.64
C LYS A 153 -10.60 -5.77 -29.24
N VAL A 154 -10.00 -6.93 -28.92
CA VAL A 154 -10.36 -8.23 -29.53
C VAL A 154 -11.69 -8.80 -29.03
N LYS A 155 -12.02 -8.67 -27.74
CA LYS A 155 -13.36 -8.99 -27.19
C LYS A 155 -13.59 -8.25 -25.86
N PRO A 156 -14.25 -7.08 -25.85
CA PRO A 156 -14.47 -6.32 -24.62
C PRO A 156 -15.44 -7.07 -23.70
N GLN A 157 -14.92 -7.70 -22.64
CA GLN A 157 -15.77 -8.31 -21.62
C GLN A 157 -16.43 -7.24 -20.76
N LEU A 158 -17.74 -7.40 -20.55
CA LEU A 158 -18.53 -6.54 -19.68
C LEU A 158 -18.21 -6.79 -18.19
N ARG A 159 -18.17 -5.72 -17.42
CA ARG A 159 -17.70 -5.70 -16.02
C ARG A 159 -18.67 -4.92 -15.15
N HIS A 160 -19.62 -5.64 -14.55
CA HIS A 160 -20.56 -5.09 -13.55
C HIS A 160 -19.81 -4.43 -12.38
N ASP A 161 -18.73 -5.05 -11.91
CA ASP A 161 -17.91 -4.50 -10.82
C ASP A 161 -17.25 -3.16 -11.16
N MET A 162 -16.97 -2.88 -12.44
CA MET A 162 -16.44 -1.60 -12.89
C MET A 162 -17.56 -0.56 -13.07
N TYR A 163 -18.75 -0.99 -13.47
CA TYR A 163 -19.93 -0.13 -13.58
C TYR A 163 -20.34 0.43 -12.20
N VAL A 164 -20.45 -0.43 -11.19
CA VAL A 164 -20.78 -0.01 -9.80
C VAL A 164 -19.77 1.04 -9.30
N LYS A 165 -18.47 0.78 -9.48
CA LYS A 165 -17.40 1.73 -9.13
C LYS A 165 -17.48 3.05 -9.90
N MET A 166 -17.96 3.03 -11.15
CA MET A 166 -18.15 4.24 -11.97
C MET A 166 -19.33 5.06 -11.44
N THR A 167 -20.47 4.42 -11.19
CA THR A 167 -21.66 5.07 -10.61
C THR A 167 -21.45 5.61 -9.19
N GLU A 168 -20.59 4.96 -8.39
CA GLU A 168 -20.13 5.48 -7.07
C GLU A 168 -19.38 6.83 -7.14
N ILE A 169 -18.86 7.21 -8.31
CA ILE A 169 -18.00 8.38 -8.50
C ILE A 169 -18.72 9.47 -9.30
N SER A 170 -19.34 9.04 -10.39
CA SER A 170 -20.10 9.87 -11.32
C SER A 170 -21.30 9.06 -11.78
N PRO A 171 -22.47 9.22 -11.15
CA PRO A 171 -23.70 8.51 -11.53
C PRO A 171 -24.07 8.69 -13.00
N ASP A 172 -23.63 9.77 -13.64
CA ASP A 172 -23.96 10.10 -15.02
C ASP A 172 -22.94 9.70 -16.09
N GLU A 173 -21.74 9.26 -15.70
CA GLU A 173 -20.70 8.80 -16.63
C GLU A 173 -21.08 7.57 -17.49
N PRO A 174 -21.81 6.55 -17.00
CA PRO A 174 -22.14 5.39 -17.83
C PRO A 174 -23.12 5.76 -18.96
N THR A 175 -22.87 5.25 -20.17
CA THR A 175 -23.77 5.50 -21.31
C THR A 175 -25.13 4.83 -21.12
N LYS A 176 -26.14 5.18 -21.92
CA LYS A 176 -27.49 4.58 -21.81
C LYS A 176 -27.45 3.05 -21.95
N GLU A 177 -26.57 2.56 -22.81
CA GLU A 177 -26.33 1.16 -23.11
C GLU A 177 -25.65 0.45 -21.94
N GLU A 178 -24.64 1.08 -21.31
CA GLU A 178 -23.96 0.56 -20.12
C GLU A 178 -24.88 0.57 -18.88
N ARG A 179 -25.75 1.59 -18.73
CA ARG A 179 -26.80 1.63 -17.71
C ARG A 179 -27.82 0.51 -17.92
N ALA A 180 -28.26 0.26 -19.16
CA ALA A 180 -29.16 -0.85 -19.48
C ALA A 180 -28.53 -2.24 -19.23
N GLN A 181 -27.23 -2.38 -19.44
CA GLN A 181 -26.48 -3.62 -19.17
C GLN A 181 -26.00 -3.74 -17.71
N ASN A 182 -26.11 -2.68 -16.91
CA ASN A 182 -25.47 -2.51 -15.59
C ASN A 182 -23.98 -2.91 -15.61
N ALA A 183 -23.28 -2.66 -16.71
CA ALA A 183 -21.92 -3.11 -16.94
C ALA A 183 -21.20 -2.21 -17.93
N VAL A 184 -19.91 -1.98 -17.68
CA VAL A 184 -19.01 -1.23 -18.57
C VAL A 184 -17.98 -2.17 -19.18
N THR A 185 -17.40 -1.78 -20.30
CA THR A 185 -16.20 -2.44 -20.83
C THR A 185 -14.95 -2.02 -20.02
N PRO A 186 -13.73 -2.52 -20.32
CA PRO A 186 -12.51 -2.00 -19.73
C PRO A 186 -12.24 -0.49 -19.93
N ARG A 187 -13.10 0.26 -20.68
CA ARG A 187 -13.07 1.73 -20.77
C ARG A 187 -13.02 2.43 -19.41
N TYR A 188 -13.57 1.80 -18.36
CA TYR A 188 -13.50 2.30 -16.99
C TYR A 188 -12.07 2.67 -16.59
N MET A 189 -11.04 1.95 -17.08
CA MET A 189 -9.66 2.30 -16.76
C MET A 189 -9.19 3.58 -17.45
N GLN A 190 -9.51 3.76 -18.73
CA GLN A 190 -9.19 4.97 -19.49
C GLN A 190 -9.89 6.19 -18.88
N TRP A 191 -11.15 6.03 -18.48
CA TRP A 191 -11.88 7.05 -17.75
C TRP A 191 -11.27 7.35 -16.37
N ARG A 192 -10.90 6.34 -15.58
CA ARG A 192 -10.18 6.52 -14.30
C ARG A 192 -8.85 7.29 -14.49
N GLU A 193 -8.12 7.01 -15.57
CA GLU A 193 -6.89 7.71 -15.94
C GLU A 193 -7.16 9.19 -16.29
N GLN A 194 -8.27 9.49 -16.97
CA GLN A 194 -8.70 10.83 -17.36
C GLN A 194 -9.27 11.69 -16.22
N VAL A 195 -10.00 11.12 -15.25
CA VAL A 195 -10.61 11.87 -14.12
C VAL A 195 -9.69 12.00 -12.91
N SER A 196 -8.45 11.52 -13.00
CA SER A 196 -7.46 11.61 -11.92
C SER A 196 -6.10 12.11 -12.43
N SER A 197 -5.18 12.38 -11.50
CA SER A 197 -3.85 12.91 -11.78
C SER A 197 -2.95 11.96 -12.61
N THR A 198 -3.36 10.71 -12.84
CA THR A 198 -2.59 9.74 -13.63
C THR A 198 -2.27 10.27 -15.04
N SER A 199 -3.23 10.93 -15.71
CA SER A 199 -3.06 11.42 -17.09
C SER A 199 -2.09 12.60 -17.24
N ASN A 200 -1.85 13.38 -16.18
CA ASN A 200 -1.09 14.64 -16.24
C ASN A 200 0.11 14.72 -15.29
N LEU A 201 0.17 13.91 -14.24
CA LEU A 201 1.25 13.86 -13.25
C LEU A 201 1.93 12.49 -13.14
N GLY A 202 1.45 11.45 -13.85
CA GLY A 202 2.07 10.12 -13.85
C GLY A 202 1.87 9.30 -12.57
N PHE A 203 1.00 9.75 -11.65
CA PHE A 203 0.57 8.99 -10.48
C PHE A 203 -0.81 9.46 -10.01
N ARG A 204 -1.43 8.71 -9.09
CA ARG A 204 -2.62 9.16 -8.34
C ARG A 204 -2.72 8.55 -6.96
N ILE A 205 -3.34 9.26 -6.02
CA ILE A 205 -3.69 8.75 -4.70
C ILE A 205 -4.92 7.84 -4.83
N GLU A 206 -4.87 6.61 -4.32
CA GLU A 206 -6.02 5.69 -4.30
C GLU A 206 -6.70 5.62 -2.93
N GLY A 207 -5.99 5.95 -1.85
CA GLY A 207 -6.55 6.01 -0.49
C GLY A 207 -5.54 6.48 0.56
N ILE A 208 -6.05 7.02 1.67
CA ILE A 208 -5.29 7.52 2.82
C ILE A 208 -5.91 7.02 4.12
N LYS A 209 -5.08 6.55 5.07
CA LYS A 209 -5.47 6.34 6.48
C LYS A 209 -4.59 7.20 7.38
N LYS A 210 -5.16 7.86 8.40
CA LYS A 210 -4.40 8.68 9.36
C LYS A 210 -4.51 8.11 10.77
N GLY A 211 -3.41 7.53 11.26
CA GLY A 211 -3.40 6.76 12.52
C GLY A 211 -4.55 5.77 12.58
N ASP A 212 -5.27 5.76 13.70
CA ASP A 212 -6.40 4.85 13.94
C ASP A 212 -7.74 5.27 13.30
N LYS A 213 -7.80 6.38 12.55
CA LYS A 213 -9.02 6.79 11.79
C LYS A 213 -9.32 5.83 10.64
N ASP A 214 -10.55 5.82 10.16
CA ASP A 214 -10.96 5.05 8.98
C ASP A 214 -10.21 5.46 7.69
N PRO A 215 -10.03 4.54 6.72
CA PRO A 215 -9.38 4.83 5.45
C PRO A 215 -10.29 5.64 4.52
N SER A 216 -9.91 6.90 4.24
CA SER A 216 -10.54 7.69 3.19
C SER A 216 -10.12 7.20 1.80
N LYS A 217 -11.10 7.13 0.89
CA LYS A 217 -10.92 6.82 -0.52
C LYS A 217 -11.39 7.94 -1.43
N ASP A 218 -11.69 9.12 -0.88
CA ASP A 218 -12.26 10.25 -1.63
C ASP A 218 -11.21 11.05 -2.45
N TYR A 219 -10.22 10.31 -2.98
CA TYR A 219 -9.21 10.80 -3.91
C TYR A 219 -9.51 10.35 -5.34
N LYS A 220 -10.71 9.77 -5.55
CA LYS A 220 -11.15 9.27 -6.86
C LYS A 220 -11.17 10.39 -7.93
N LEU A 221 -11.43 11.64 -7.54
CA LEU A 221 -11.45 12.81 -8.45
C LEU A 221 -10.27 13.78 -8.25
N THR A 222 -9.22 13.37 -7.51
CA THR A 222 -8.00 14.16 -7.35
C THR A 222 -7.21 14.17 -8.67
N LYS A 223 -7.11 15.34 -9.31
CA LYS A 223 -6.51 15.52 -10.64
C LYS A 223 -5.55 16.71 -10.76
N THR A 224 -5.87 17.85 -10.15
CA THR A 224 -5.02 19.05 -10.26
C THR A 224 -3.85 18.99 -9.28
N LYS A 225 -2.79 19.75 -9.54
CA LYS A 225 -1.59 19.79 -8.70
C LYS A 225 -1.90 20.27 -7.29
N GLU A 226 -2.79 21.25 -7.18
CA GLU A 226 -3.24 21.90 -5.95
C GLU A 226 -4.06 20.93 -5.08
N GLN A 227 -4.88 20.07 -5.71
CA GLN A 227 -5.59 19.00 -5.01
C GLN A 227 -4.62 17.94 -4.47
N VAL A 228 -3.57 17.59 -5.22
CA VAL A 228 -2.53 16.64 -4.79
C VAL A 228 -1.70 17.22 -3.64
N VAL A 229 -1.26 18.48 -3.76
CA VAL A 229 -0.59 19.25 -2.69
C VAL A 229 -1.46 19.26 -1.42
N SER A 230 -2.76 19.55 -1.55
CA SER A 230 -3.70 19.55 -0.43
C SER A 230 -3.84 18.17 0.23
N ALA A 231 -3.87 17.10 -0.56
CA ALA A 231 -3.94 15.73 -0.05
C ALA A 231 -2.66 15.29 0.67
N PHE A 232 -1.47 15.67 0.18
CA PHE A 232 -0.20 15.46 0.89
C PHE A 232 -0.12 16.27 2.18
N LYS A 233 -0.44 17.59 2.16
CA LYS A 233 -0.50 18.44 3.37
C LYS A 233 -1.44 17.87 4.43
N TYR A 234 -2.63 17.42 4.01
CA TYR A 234 -3.54 16.69 4.87
C TYR A 234 -2.92 15.41 5.44
N PHE A 235 -2.24 14.60 4.62
CA PHE A 235 -1.65 13.31 5.02
C PHE A 235 -0.52 13.46 6.06
N ILE A 236 0.47 14.32 5.78
CA ILE A 236 1.59 14.61 6.70
C ILE A 236 1.17 15.46 7.90
N ASN A 237 -0.06 16.00 7.89
CA ASN A 237 -0.57 16.89 8.94
C ASN A 237 0.30 18.16 9.11
N ASN A 238 0.82 18.69 7.99
CA ASN A 238 1.83 19.75 7.91
C ASN A 238 3.13 19.48 8.71
N ASN A 239 3.50 18.21 8.98
CA ASN A 239 4.79 17.85 9.56
C ASN A 239 5.90 17.90 8.49
N VAL A 240 6.85 18.83 8.66
CA VAL A 240 7.97 19.05 7.71
C VAL A 240 9.02 17.94 7.84
N ASP A 241 9.38 17.52 9.05
CA ASP A 241 10.34 16.43 9.29
C ASP A 241 9.93 15.09 8.64
N VAL A 242 8.63 14.89 8.38
CA VAL A 242 8.07 13.73 7.67
C VAL A 242 8.10 13.94 6.15
N LEU A 243 7.89 15.18 5.69
CA LEU A 243 7.99 15.56 4.28
C LEU A 243 9.43 15.43 3.78
N GLU A 244 10.41 15.96 4.52
CA GLU A 244 11.84 15.89 4.17
C GLU A 244 12.30 14.45 4.02
N LYS A 245 11.98 13.58 5.00
CA LYS A 245 12.27 12.13 4.93
C LYS A 245 11.59 11.43 3.75
N TYR A 246 10.41 11.88 3.32
CA TYR A 246 9.80 11.34 2.09
C TYR A 246 10.50 11.83 0.83
N ILE A 247 10.90 13.10 0.77
CA ILE A 247 11.68 13.67 -0.35
C ILE A 247 13.03 12.94 -0.50
N GLU A 248 13.81 12.84 0.58
CA GLU A 248 15.08 12.09 0.63
C GLU A 248 14.86 10.64 0.14
N ARG A 249 13.88 9.94 0.71
CA ARG A 249 13.57 8.55 0.38
C ARG A 249 13.11 8.35 -1.07
N LEU A 250 12.45 9.33 -1.68
CA LEU A 250 12.06 9.28 -3.10
C LEU A 250 13.24 9.60 -4.03
N ILE A 251 14.14 10.51 -3.64
CA ILE A 251 15.37 10.79 -4.39
C ILE A 251 16.29 9.56 -4.39
N ASP A 252 16.50 8.93 -3.23
CA ASP A 252 17.20 7.64 -3.09
C ASP A 252 16.58 6.55 -3.98
N MET A 253 15.24 6.44 -3.96
CA MET A 253 14.51 5.45 -4.75
C MET A 253 14.66 5.70 -6.26
N ARG A 254 14.61 6.96 -6.69
CA ARG A 254 14.83 7.35 -8.10
C ARG A 254 16.21 6.92 -8.58
N VAL A 255 17.27 7.25 -7.82
CA VAL A 255 18.64 6.88 -8.16
C VAL A 255 18.82 5.35 -8.19
N ALA A 256 18.19 4.62 -7.27
CA ALA A 256 18.22 3.16 -7.26
C ALA A 256 17.47 2.53 -8.46
N LEU A 257 16.37 3.14 -8.91
CA LEU A 257 15.61 2.73 -10.10
C LEU A 257 16.38 3.01 -11.39
N GLU A 258 17.00 4.19 -11.50
CA GLU A 258 17.86 4.58 -12.63
C GLU A 258 19.09 3.66 -12.78
N GLY A 259 19.61 3.14 -11.67
CA GLY A 259 20.68 2.13 -11.66
C GLY A 259 20.24 0.67 -11.83
N SER A 260 18.93 0.37 -11.86
CA SER A 260 18.43 -1.00 -11.82
C SER A 260 18.25 -1.63 -13.20
N THR A 261 19.04 -2.66 -13.49
CA THR A 261 18.82 -3.52 -14.67
C THR A 261 17.50 -4.29 -14.58
N PHE A 262 17.01 -4.60 -13.37
CA PHE A 262 15.68 -5.21 -13.20
C PHE A 262 14.58 -4.26 -13.67
N PHE A 263 14.59 -3.01 -13.20
CA PHE A 263 13.55 -2.01 -13.49
C PHE A 263 13.44 -1.75 -15.00
N HIS A 264 14.54 -1.34 -15.64
CA HIS A 264 14.57 -1.05 -17.08
C HIS A 264 14.14 -2.23 -17.95
N GLN A 265 14.26 -3.49 -17.48
CA GLN A 265 13.79 -4.69 -18.18
C GLN A 265 12.33 -5.07 -17.91
N HIS A 266 11.51 -4.25 -17.23
CA HIS A 266 10.11 -4.55 -16.92
C HIS A 266 9.16 -3.40 -17.28
N GLU A 267 7.97 -3.72 -17.79
CA GLU A 267 6.83 -2.78 -17.83
C GLU A 267 6.14 -2.82 -16.45
N VAL A 268 6.24 -1.73 -15.67
CA VAL A 268 5.90 -1.61 -14.24
C VAL A 268 4.52 -0.98 -14.05
N ILE A 269 3.52 -1.64 -14.62
CA ILE A 269 2.14 -1.14 -14.67
C ILE A 269 1.35 -1.51 -13.40
N GLY A 270 0.70 -0.51 -12.78
CA GLY A 270 -0.37 -0.71 -11.79
C GLY A 270 0.07 -1.06 -10.37
N SER A 271 1.37 -1.08 -10.11
CA SER A 271 1.98 -1.01 -8.78
C SER A 271 1.73 0.34 -8.10
N SER A 272 2.04 0.44 -6.81
CA SER A 272 1.99 1.69 -6.03
C SER A 272 3.27 1.98 -5.28
N LEU A 273 3.47 3.24 -4.93
CA LEU A 273 4.27 3.65 -3.78
C LEU A 273 3.36 3.68 -2.53
N LEU A 274 3.75 2.93 -1.50
CA LEU A 274 3.14 2.97 -0.18
C LEU A 274 3.95 3.88 0.72
N PHE A 275 3.36 5.02 1.08
CA PHE A 275 3.89 5.94 2.07
C PHE A 275 3.41 5.54 3.45
N VAL A 276 4.32 5.54 4.43
CA VAL A 276 4.06 5.16 5.82
C VAL A 276 4.77 6.15 6.74
N HIS A 277 4.03 6.76 7.67
CA HIS A 277 4.61 7.54 8.78
C HIS A 277 3.86 7.33 10.08
N ASP A 278 4.48 7.65 11.22
CA ASP A 278 3.83 7.66 12.52
C ASP A 278 4.19 8.88 13.39
N SER A 279 3.59 8.92 14.59
CA SER A 279 3.77 9.99 15.57
C SER A 279 5.17 10.06 16.19
N THR A 280 6.06 9.09 15.96
CA THR A 280 7.47 9.20 16.36
C THR A 280 8.31 9.92 15.31
N GLY A 281 7.72 10.31 14.17
CA GLY A 281 8.44 10.91 13.04
C GLY A 281 9.25 9.89 12.22
N LEU A 282 9.00 8.59 12.40
CA LEU A 282 9.46 7.56 11.48
C LEU A 282 8.65 7.67 10.18
N ALA A 283 9.32 7.79 9.04
CA ALA A 283 8.70 7.90 7.72
C ALA A 283 9.47 7.08 6.68
N LYS A 284 8.76 6.30 5.85
CA LYS A 284 9.34 5.45 4.79
C LYS A 284 8.41 5.28 3.59
N VAL A 285 8.99 4.94 2.45
CA VAL A 285 8.28 4.64 1.19
C VAL A 285 8.77 3.33 0.60
N TRP A 286 7.86 2.52 0.05
CA TRP A 286 8.14 1.29 -0.69
C TRP A 286 7.28 1.13 -1.95
N MET A 287 7.84 0.47 -2.95
CA MET A 287 7.13 -0.07 -4.11
C MET A 287 6.35 -1.33 -3.71
N ILE A 288 5.09 -1.43 -4.11
CA ILE A 288 4.21 -2.58 -3.82
C ILE A 288 3.31 -2.94 -5.03
N ASP A 289 2.63 -4.08 -4.92
CA ASP A 289 1.47 -4.46 -5.76
C ASP A 289 1.82 -4.86 -7.22
N PHE A 290 2.92 -5.60 -7.38
CA PHE A 290 3.53 -6.01 -8.65
C PHE A 290 2.76 -7.07 -9.46
N GLY A 291 1.51 -7.39 -9.10
CA GLY A 291 0.67 -8.41 -9.77
C GLY A 291 0.33 -8.14 -11.24
N LYS A 292 0.83 -7.04 -11.82
CA LYS A 292 0.75 -6.68 -13.23
C LYS A 292 2.11 -6.44 -13.90
N THR A 293 3.16 -6.08 -13.15
CA THR A 293 4.52 -5.85 -13.64
C THR A 293 5.04 -7.02 -14.46
N SER A 294 5.61 -6.78 -15.63
CA SER A 294 6.06 -7.89 -16.51
C SER A 294 7.30 -7.55 -17.32
N ARG A 295 8.22 -8.52 -17.37
CA ARG A 295 9.47 -8.41 -18.12
C ARG A 295 9.21 -8.09 -19.60
N LEU A 296 10.13 -7.35 -20.18
CA LEU A 296 10.22 -7.05 -21.61
C LEU A 296 10.77 -8.28 -22.37
N PRO A 297 10.67 -8.32 -23.71
CA PRO A 297 11.44 -9.25 -24.53
C PRO A 297 12.94 -9.01 -24.32
N ASP A 298 13.76 -10.05 -24.51
CA ASP A 298 15.20 -9.94 -24.32
C ASP A 298 15.82 -8.88 -25.23
N GLY A 299 16.73 -8.07 -24.66
CA GLY A 299 17.37 -6.93 -25.33
C GLY A 299 16.55 -5.64 -25.35
N GLN A 300 15.30 -5.61 -24.88
CA GLN A 300 14.52 -4.37 -24.74
C GLN A 300 14.66 -3.75 -23.35
N THR A 301 14.62 -2.42 -23.29
CA THR A 301 14.56 -1.61 -22.08
C THR A 301 13.55 -0.46 -22.22
N LEU A 302 13.02 0.02 -21.10
CA LEU A 302 12.28 1.28 -20.98
C LEU A 302 13.16 2.35 -20.32
N ASP A 303 12.82 3.64 -20.49
CA ASP A 303 13.39 4.76 -19.72
C ASP A 303 12.44 5.27 -18.62
N HIS A 304 11.18 4.80 -18.63
CA HIS A 304 10.13 5.12 -17.65
C HIS A 304 9.72 6.60 -17.57
N ARG A 305 10.10 7.40 -18.56
CA ARG A 305 9.83 8.85 -18.66
C ARG A 305 9.23 9.27 -19.99
N SER A 306 9.61 8.59 -21.08
CA SER A 306 9.15 8.82 -22.43
C SER A 306 7.64 8.67 -22.54
N GLU A 307 7.05 9.51 -23.40
CA GLU A 307 5.62 9.48 -23.70
C GLU A 307 5.19 8.09 -24.22
N TRP A 308 4.19 7.47 -23.59
CA TRP A 308 3.68 6.19 -24.05
C TRP A 308 2.99 6.30 -25.42
N LYS A 309 3.27 5.33 -26.29
CA LYS A 309 2.71 5.19 -27.64
C LYS A 309 2.36 3.72 -27.86
N GLU A 310 1.28 3.42 -28.59
CA GLU A 310 0.84 2.03 -28.79
C GLU A 310 1.94 1.24 -29.54
N GLY A 311 2.65 0.39 -28.79
CA GLY A 311 3.83 -0.35 -29.25
C GLY A 311 5.09 -0.17 -28.39
N ASN A 312 5.34 1.02 -27.82
CA ASN A 312 6.60 1.29 -27.08
C ASN A 312 6.64 0.74 -25.64
N ARG A 313 5.50 0.32 -25.10
CA ARG A 313 5.31 -0.25 -23.74
C ARG A 313 5.64 0.66 -22.56
N GLU A 314 6.07 1.90 -22.78
CA GLU A 314 6.39 2.87 -21.72
C GLU A 314 5.28 3.02 -20.68
N ASP A 315 5.65 3.08 -19.40
CA ASP A 315 4.71 3.18 -18.28
C ASP A 315 4.72 4.56 -17.60
N GLY A 316 5.72 5.40 -17.86
CA GLY A 316 5.87 6.72 -17.25
C GLY A 316 6.06 6.69 -15.73
N TYR A 317 6.60 5.60 -15.17
CA TYR A 317 6.78 5.45 -13.71
C TYR A 317 7.71 6.52 -13.12
N LEU A 318 8.86 6.78 -13.77
CA LEU A 318 9.80 7.82 -13.33
C LEU A 318 9.29 9.23 -13.63
N PHE A 319 8.56 9.44 -14.73
CA PHE A 319 7.80 10.69 -14.92
C PHE A 319 6.83 10.94 -13.75
N GLY A 320 6.15 9.89 -13.27
CA GLY A 320 5.33 9.95 -12.06
C GLY A 320 6.12 10.32 -10.81
N MET A 321 7.29 9.73 -10.62
CA MET A 321 8.16 9.98 -9.47
C MET A 321 8.78 11.39 -9.48
N ASP A 322 9.23 11.87 -10.64
CA ASP A 322 9.79 13.22 -10.80
C ASP A 322 8.74 14.29 -10.48
N ASN A 323 7.51 14.15 -11.01
CA ASN A 323 6.39 15.04 -10.66
C ASN A 323 6.06 14.99 -9.16
N MET A 324 6.11 13.80 -8.53
CA MET A 324 5.83 13.63 -7.11
C MET A 324 6.88 14.31 -6.23
N ILE A 325 8.17 14.16 -6.55
CA ILE A 325 9.28 14.84 -5.86
C ILE A 325 9.15 16.37 -6.00
N ASN A 326 8.90 16.86 -7.22
CA ASN A 326 8.70 18.29 -7.47
C ASN A 326 7.51 18.85 -6.67
N ILE A 327 6.39 18.13 -6.63
CA ILE A 327 5.21 18.50 -5.82
C ILE A 327 5.54 18.53 -4.33
N MET A 328 6.34 17.60 -3.82
CA MET A 328 6.74 17.60 -2.40
C MET A 328 7.67 18.76 -2.04
N HIS A 329 8.53 19.23 -2.95
CA HIS A 329 9.35 20.43 -2.74
C HIS A 329 8.53 21.76 -2.72
N GLU A 330 7.25 21.73 -3.10
CA GLU A 330 6.34 22.90 -3.12
C GLU A 330 5.36 22.93 -1.92
N ILE A 331 5.52 22.02 -0.95
CA ILE A 331 4.62 21.84 0.20
C ILE A 331 5.04 22.71 1.39
#